data_AF-Q0SAF5-F1
#
_entry.id   AF-Q0SAF5-F1
#
_cell.length_a   1.000
_cell.length_b   1.000
_cell.length_c   1.000
_cell.angle_alpha   90.00
_cell.angle_beta   90.00
_cell.angle_gamma   90.00
#
_symmetry.space_group_name_H-M   'P 1'
#
loop_
_entity.id
_entity.type
_entity.pdbx_description
1 polymer ?
#
loop_
_entity_poly.entity_id
_entity_poly.type
_entity_poly.pdbx_seq_one_letter_code
_entity_poly.pdbx_strand_id
1 'polypeptide(L)'
;MDFGRISLADDLVLYLFGTPGQHRFWFMWDDLIRGAIGAIVLIDTRRLDESFAAVDFFEARQLPFLVAINEFDDAPRYPIEDIRAALAISEDVPIIPIDARDRESAKRALVAITEYALTKLHTAAY
;
A
#
# COMPACT_ATOMS: atom_id res chain seq x y z
N MET A 1 13.39 6.92 -7.39
CA MET A 1 12.01 6.51 -7.68
C MET A 1 12.12 5.35 -8.63
N ASP A 2 11.45 4.25 -8.29
CA ASP A 2 11.43 3.08 -9.15
C ASP A 2 10.09 3.05 -9.88
N PHE A 3 10.09 2.62 -11.15
CA PHE A 3 8.91 2.59 -12.00
C PHE A 3 8.77 1.24 -12.68
N GLY A 4 7.58 0.67 -12.64
CA GLY A 4 7.20 -0.55 -13.33
C GLY A 4 5.95 -0.34 -14.18
N ARG A 5 5.89 -1.03 -15.31
CA ARG A 5 4.70 -1.09 -16.18
C ARG A 5 4.46 -2.53 -16.57
N ILE A 6 3.25 -3.03 -16.33
CA ILE A 6 2.83 -4.35 -16.80
C ILE A 6 1.49 -4.23 -17.53
N SER A 7 1.43 -4.74 -18.76
CA SER A 7 0.17 -4.92 -19.48
C SER A 7 -0.50 -6.19 -18.97
N LEU A 8 -1.72 -6.06 -18.45
CA LEU A 8 -2.52 -7.18 -17.93
C LEU A 8 -3.50 -7.71 -18.99
N ALA A 9 -3.98 -6.83 -19.87
CA ALA A 9 -4.80 -7.13 -21.04
C ALA A 9 -4.50 -6.09 -22.15
N ASP A 10 -5.17 -6.21 -23.30
CA ASP A 10 -4.99 -5.30 -24.43
C ASP A 10 -5.34 -3.83 -24.11
N ASP A 11 -6.26 -3.61 -23.17
CA ASP A 11 -6.76 -2.31 -22.72
C ASP A 11 -6.42 -1.99 -21.24
N LEU A 12 -5.70 -2.89 -20.55
CA LEU A 12 -5.38 -2.74 -19.13
C LEU A 12 -3.88 -2.72 -18.88
N VAL A 13 -3.40 -1.58 -18.36
CA VAL A 13 -2.00 -1.39 -17.97
C VAL A 13 -1.94 -1.02 -16.49
N LEU A 14 -1.16 -1.76 -15.73
CA LEU A 14 -0.80 -1.43 -14.36
C LEU A 14 0.52 -0.67 -14.36
N TYR A 15 0.47 0.56 -13.83
CA TYR A 15 1.65 1.37 -13.53
C TYR A 15 1.97 1.23 -12.04
N LEU A 16 3.22 0.88 -11.73
CA LEU A 16 3.71 0.73 -10.37
C LEU A 16 4.79 1.79 -10.11
N PHE A 17 4.62 2.57 -9.05
CA PHE A 17 5.58 3.57 -8.63
C PHE A 17 6.09 3.23 -7.23
N GLY A 18 7.41 3.06 -7.10
CA GLY A 18 8.11 2.94 -5.83
C GLY A 18 8.57 4.30 -5.34
N THR A 19 8.02 4.75 -4.21
CA THR A 19 8.40 6.02 -3.59
C THR A 19 9.40 5.79 -2.47
N PRO A 20 10.48 6.59 -2.39
CA PRO A 20 11.29 6.60 -1.19
C PRO A 20 10.46 7.14 -0.02
N GLY A 21 10.38 6.40 1.09
CA GLY A 21 9.62 6.82 2.29
C GLY A 21 10.24 7.99 3.08
N GLN A 22 11.43 8.46 2.68
CA GLN A 22 12.13 9.54 3.39
C GLN A 22 11.37 10.87 3.22
N HIS A 23 11.18 11.60 4.33
CA HIS A 23 10.46 12.89 4.39
C HIS A 23 10.79 13.86 3.26
N ARG A 24 12.06 13.93 2.83
CA ARG A 24 12.51 14.83 1.76
C ARG A 24 11.87 14.57 0.40
N PHE A 25 11.17 13.46 0.20
CA PHE A 25 10.54 13.06 -1.07
C PHE A 25 9.01 13.16 -1.06
N TRP A 26 8.41 13.60 0.06
CA TRP A 26 6.95 13.73 0.18
C TRP A 26 6.34 14.71 -0.82
N PHE A 27 7.11 15.70 -1.28
CA PHE A 27 6.67 16.66 -2.29
C PHE A 27 6.20 16.00 -3.61
N MET A 28 6.61 14.75 -3.88
CA MET A 28 6.21 14.02 -5.09
C MET A 28 4.90 13.24 -4.92
N TRP A 29 4.44 13.02 -3.69
CA TRP A 29 3.32 12.12 -3.44
C TRP A 29 2.02 12.64 -4.04
N ASP A 30 1.82 13.96 -4.02
CA ASP A 30 0.68 14.62 -4.66
C ASP A 30 0.54 14.34 -6.15
N ASP A 31 1.66 14.32 -6.86
CA ASP A 31 1.66 14.07 -8.30
C ASP A 31 1.53 12.58 -8.61
N LEU A 32 2.03 11.71 -7.74
CA LEU A 32 1.99 10.26 -7.93
C LEU A 32 0.62 9.63 -7.72
N ILE A 33 -0.19 10.21 -6.83
CA ILE A 33 -1.55 9.71 -6.62
C ILE A 33 -2.52 10.14 -7.73
N ARG A 34 -2.12 11.06 -8.62
CA ARG A 34 -3.00 11.50 -9.71
C ARG A 34 -3.29 10.35 -10.66
N GLY A 35 -4.54 9.90 -10.67
CA GLY A 35 -4.98 8.77 -11.49
C GLY A 35 -4.60 7.40 -10.93
N ALA A 36 -4.03 7.34 -9.71
CA ALA A 36 -3.83 6.08 -9.02
C ALA A 36 -5.18 5.49 -8.61
N ILE A 37 -5.33 4.17 -8.76
CA ILE A 37 -6.53 3.44 -8.29
C ILE A 37 -6.39 2.95 -6.85
N GLY A 38 -5.15 2.77 -6.39
CA GLY A 38 -4.86 2.45 -5.00
C GLY A 38 -3.37 2.46 -4.67
N ALA A 39 -3.05 2.28 -3.40
CA ALA A 39 -1.68 2.28 -2.88
C ALA A 39 -1.40 1.10 -1.93
N ILE A 40 -0.14 0.68 -1.87
CA ILE A 40 0.35 -0.27 -0.87
C ILE A 40 1.29 0.50 0.06
N VAL A 41 0.92 0.59 1.33
CA VAL A 41 1.81 1.09 2.39
C VAL A 41 2.61 -0.10 2.91
N LEU A 42 3.85 -0.23 2.43
CA LEU A 42 4.76 -1.28 2.87
C LEU A 42 5.40 -0.87 4.19
N ILE A 43 5.17 -1.64 5.25
CA ILE A 43 5.63 -1.34 6.60
C ILE A 43 6.66 -2.35 7.09
N ASP A 44 7.52 -1.90 7.99
CA ASP A 44 8.46 -2.72 8.74
C ASP A 44 8.17 -2.56 10.23
N THR A 45 7.85 -3.64 10.93
CA THR A 45 7.46 -3.60 12.35
C THR A 45 8.60 -3.14 13.26
N ARG A 46 9.85 -3.18 12.79
CA ARG A 46 11.02 -2.65 13.52
C ARG A 46 11.05 -1.13 13.54
N ARG A 47 10.38 -0.47 12.59
CA ARG A 47 10.36 0.98 12.35
C ARG A 47 8.95 1.44 11.96
N LEU A 48 7.97 1.02 12.76
CA LEU A 48 6.55 1.20 12.44
C LEU A 48 6.17 2.68 12.32
N ASP A 49 6.81 3.55 13.12
CA ASP A 49 6.60 4.99 13.16
C ASP A 49 6.88 5.70 11.84
N GLU A 50 7.77 5.15 11.01
CA GLU A 50 8.04 5.69 9.66
C GLU A 50 6.87 5.51 8.70
N SER A 51 5.89 4.68 9.06
CA SER A 51 4.71 4.40 8.24
C SER A 51 3.55 5.35 8.52
N PHE A 52 3.53 6.03 9.68
CA PHE A 52 2.39 6.85 10.11
C PHE A 52 2.05 7.93 9.08
N ALA A 53 3.04 8.65 8.58
CA ALA A 53 2.79 9.71 7.61
C ALA A 53 2.27 9.20 6.25
N ALA A 54 2.66 7.99 5.84
CA ALA A 54 2.13 7.38 4.62
C ALA A 54 0.65 7.02 4.80
N VAL A 55 0.31 6.43 5.95
CA VAL A 55 -1.08 6.13 6.33
C VAL A 55 -1.93 7.39 6.34
N ASP A 56 -1.52 8.40 7.11
CA ASP A 56 -2.25 9.68 7.23
C ASP A 56 -2.44 10.34 5.87
N PHE A 57 -1.42 10.29 5.01
CA PHE A 57 -1.48 10.87 3.68
C PHE A 57 -2.54 10.19 2.80
N PHE A 58 -2.53 8.86 2.70
CA PHE A 58 -3.48 8.15 1.83
C PHE A 58 -4.91 8.20 2.38
N GLU A 59 -5.07 8.16 3.71
CA GLU A 59 -6.36 8.36 4.36
C GLU A 59 -6.93 9.75 4.05
N ALA A 60 -6.13 10.81 4.24
CA ALA A 60 -6.55 12.18 3.96
C ALA A 60 -6.91 12.42 2.48
N ARG A 61 -6.36 11.63 1.56
CA ARG A 61 -6.65 11.71 0.12
C ARG A 61 -7.73 10.77 -0.36
N GLN A 62 -8.31 9.98 0.54
CA GLN A 62 -9.36 9.00 0.24
C GLN A 62 -8.98 8.05 -0.91
N LEU A 63 -7.67 7.82 -1.11
CA LEU A 63 -7.18 6.85 -2.08
C LEU A 63 -7.28 5.46 -1.44
N PRO A 64 -7.91 4.45 -2.08
CA PRO A 64 -7.91 3.10 -1.55
C PRO A 64 -6.47 2.64 -1.29
N PHE A 65 -6.18 2.19 -0.09
CA PHE A 65 -4.86 1.66 0.24
C PHE A 65 -4.98 0.39 1.08
N LEU A 66 -3.92 -0.41 1.05
CA LEU A 66 -3.73 -1.50 2.00
C LEU A 66 -2.40 -1.32 2.73
N VAL A 67 -2.31 -1.91 3.92
CA VAL A 67 -1.05 -1.99 4.67
C VAL A 67 -0.43 -3.37 4.44
N ALA A 68 0.79 -3.41 3.93
CA ALA A 68 1.55 -4.64 3.74
C ALA A 68 2.65 -4.73 4.80
N ILE A 69 2.55 -5.68 5.72
CA ILE A 69 3.58 -5.95 6.73
C ILE A 69 4.69 -6.74 6.05
N ASN A 70 5.85 -6.12 5.84
CA ASN A 70 6.98 -6.81 5.25
C ASN A 70 7.66 -7.71 6.29
N GLU A 71 7.60 -9.02 6.09
CA GLU A 71 8.18 -10.02 6.97
C GLU A 71 9.68 -10.17 6.65
N PHE A 72 10.50 -9.53 7.47
CA PHE A 72 11.94 -9.85 7.53
C PHE A 72 12.19 -10.95 8.56
N ASP A 73 13.24 -11.74 8.35
CA ASP A 73 13.58 -12.89 9.21
C ASP A 73 13.79 -12.49 10.69
N ASP A 74 14.22 -11.24 10.93
CA ASP A 74 14.50 -10.66 12.24
C ASP A 74 13.40 -9.71 12.75
N ALA A 75 12.32 -9.50 11.98
CA ALA A 75 11.24 -8.60 12.38
C ALA A 75 10.32 -9.27 13.43
N PRO A 76 9.97 -8.57 14.53
CA PRO A 76 8.99 -9.08 15.46
C PRO A 76 7.62 -9.23 14.78
N ARG A 77 6.92 -10.32 15.12
CA ARG A 77 5.56 -10.59 14.66
C ARG A 77 4.57 -10.12 15.71
N TYR A 78 3.58 -9.34 15.28
CA TYR A 78 2.50 -8.85 16.11
C TYR A 78 1.16 -9.34 15.57
N PRO A 79 0.16 -9.53 16.42
CA PRO A 79 -1.22 -9.68 15.98
C PRO A 79 -1.65 -8.50 15.09
N ILE A 80 -2.52 -8.77 14.10
CA ILE A 80 -2.95 -7.74 13.14
C ILE A 80 -3.72 -6.63 13.85
N GLU A 81 -4.49 -6.97 14.87
CA GLU A 81 -5.23 -6.03 15.72
C GLU A 81 -4.32 -5.02 16.43
N ASP A 82 -3.13 -5.46 16.89
CA ASP A 82 -2.17 -4.58 17.54
C ASP A 82 -1.56 -3.59 16.53
N ILE A 83 -1.20 -4.09 15.34
CA ILE A 83 -0.70 -3.23 14.25
C ILE A 83 -1.77 -2.24 13.79
N ARG A 84 -3.01 -2.70 13.65
CA ARG A 84 -4.16 -1.85 13.29
C ARG A 84 -4.36 -0.73 14.29
N ALA A 85 -4.38 -1.07 15.58
CA ALA A 85 -4.51 -0.09 16.66
C ALA A 85 -3.34 0.91 16.68
N ALA A 86 -2.11 0.42 16.53
CA ALA A 86 -0.91 1.25 16.54
C ALA A 86 -0.84 2.24 15.37
N LEU A 87 -1.32 1.84 14.20
CA LEU A 87 -1.39 2.69 13.00
C LEU A 87 -2.71 3.48 12.88
N ALA A 88 -3.64 3.34 13.83
CA ALA A 88 -4.98 3.91 13.79
C ALA A 88 -5.78 3.59 12.50
N ILE A 89 -5.61 2.39 11.95
CA ILE A 89 -6.17 1.99 10.66
C ILE A 89 -7.64 1.53 10.81
N SER A 90 -8.54 2.09 10.01
CA SER A 90 -9.96 1.66 9.96
C SER A 90 -10.13 0.17 9.59
N GLU A 91 -11.14 -0.50 10.15
CA GLU A 91 -11.36 -1.96 10.00
C GLU A 91 -11.49 -2.42 8.55
N ASP A 92 -11.98 -1.56 7.67
CA ASP A 92 -12.20 -1.83 6.25
C ASP A 92 -10.94 -1.69 5.39
N VAL A 93 -9.81 -1.25 5.96
CA VAL A 93 -8.51 -1.21 5.30
C VAL A 93 -7.82 -2.57 5.49
N PRO A 94 -7.49 -3.29 4.39
CA PRO A 94 -6.81 -4.57 4.47
C PRO A 94 -5.39 -4.42 5.05
N ILE A 95 -5.02 -5.37 5.90
CA ILE A 95 -3.66 -5.53 6.41
C ILE A 95 -3.21 -6.95 6.05
N ILE A 96 -2.11 -7.07 5.29
CA ILE A 96 -1.62 -8.37 4.80
C ILE A 96 -0.13 -8.55 5.10
N PRO A 97 0.34 -9.77 5.44
CA PRO A 97 1.77 -10.07 5.46
C PRO A 97 2.32 -10.24 4.05
N ILE A 98 3.53 -9.76 3.79
CA ILE A 98 4.24 -9.96 2.51
C ILE A 98 5.74 -10.19 2.74
N ASP A 99 6.43 -10.70 1.71
CA ASP A 99 7.89 -10.60 1.60
C ASP A 99 8.19 -9.95 0.26
N ALA A 100 8.61 -8.68 0.28
CA ALA A 100 8.91 -7.91 -0.92
C ALA A 100 10.08 -8.47 -1.75
N ARG A 101 10.89 -9.39 -1.19
CA ARG A 101 11.97 -10.09 -1.91
C ARG A 101 11.43 -11.27 -2.72
N ASP A 102 10.26 -11.79 -2.36
CA ASP A 102 9.59 -12.87 -3.08
C ASP A 102 8.63 -12.31 -4.14
N ARG A 103 8.87 -12.69 -5.39
CA ARG A 103 8.11 -12.20 -6.54
C ARG A 103 6.62 -12.54 -6.45
N GLU A 104 6.28 -13.77 -6.04
CA GLU A 104 4.87 -14.17 -5.96
C GLU A 104 4.16 -13.50 -4.79
N SER A 105 4.86 -13.24 -3.68
CA SER A 105 4.36 -12.47 -2.55
C SER A 105 4.06 -11.02 -2.93
N ALA A 106 5.00 -10.34 -3.59
CA ALA A 106 4.79 -8.99 -4.11
C ALA A 106 3.61 -8.94 -5.11
N LYS A 107 3.52 -9.93 -6.00
CA LYS A 107 2.40 -10.05 -6.96
C LYS A 107 1.05 -10.22 -6.25
N ARG A 108 0.96 -11.04 -5.19
CA ARG A 108 -0.28 -11.18 -4.40
C ARG A 108 -0.73 -9.86 -3.78
N ALA A 109 0.22 -9.06 -3.29
CA ALA A 109 -0.09 -7.73 -2.75
C ALA A 109 -0.67 -6.79 -3.83
N LEU A 110 -0.10 -6.82 -5.04
CA LEU A 110 -0.61 -6.04 -6.18
C LEU A 110 -2.01 -6.48 -6.61
N VAL A 111 -2.31 -7.78 -6.58
CA VAL A 111 -3.66 -8.30 -6.84
C VAL A 111 -4.62 -7.80 -5.76
N ALA A 112 -4.26 -7.95 -4.48
CA ALA A 112 -5.10 -7.55 -3.35
C ALA A 112 -5.47 -6.05 -3.36
N ILE A 113 -4.51 -5.15 -3.65
CA ILE A 113 -4.82 -3.72 -3.74
C ILE A 113 -5.73 -3.41 -4.93
N THR A 114 -5.54 -4.11 -6.05
CA THR A 114 -6.35 -3.90 -7.25
C THR A 114 -7.80 -4.34 -7.00
N GLU A 115 -8.01 -5.52 -6.42
CA GLU A 115 -9.34 -6.02 -6.05
C GLU A 115 -10.04 -5.11 -5.02
N TYR A 116 -9.29 -4.66 -4.01
CA TYR A 116 -9.80 -3.74 -3.00
C TYR A 116 -10.20 -2.39 -3.60
N ALA A 117 -9.33 -1.80 -4.42
CA ALA A 117 -9.58 -0.53 -5.11
C ALA A 117 -10.82 -0.60 -6.01
N LEU A 118 -10.95 -1.65 -6.82
CA LEU A 118 -12.10 -1.85 -7.69
C LEU A 118 -13.40 -2.00 -6.89
N THR A 119 -13.36 -2.72 -5.76
CA THR A 119 -14.52 -2.84 -4.85
C THR A 119 -14.94 -1.48 -4.32
N LYS A 120 -13.99 -0.67 -3.82
CA LYS A 120 -14.25 0.67 -3.30
C LYS A 120 -14.77 1.65 -4.35
N LEU A 121 -14.21 1.62 -5.56
CA LEU A 121 -14.65 2.45 -6.68
C LEU A 121 -16.08 2.09 -7.12
N HIS A 122 -16.45 0.82 -7.06
CA HIS A 122 -17.81 0.39 -7.36
C HIS A 122 -18.80 0.90 -6.31
N THR A 123 -18.45 0.85 -5.02
CA THR A 123 -19.32 1.39 -3.94
C THR A 123 -19.48 2.91 -4.02
N ALA A 124 -18.47 3.65 -4.45
CA ALA A 124 -18.56 5.11 -4.59
C ALA A 124 -19.38 5.59 -5.80
N ALA A 125 -19.68 4.70 -6.75
CA ALA A 125 -20.44 5.01 -7.97
C ALA A 125 -21.97 4.87 -7.81
N TYR A 126 -22.44 4.50 -6.62
CA TYR A 126 -23.86 4.35 -6.25
C TYR A 126 -24.19 5.18 -5.02
#